data_AF-D7DXQ6-F1
#
_entry.id   AF-D7DXQ6-F1
#
_cell.length_a   1.000
_cell.length_b   1.000
_cell.length_c   1.000
_cell.angle_alpha   90.00
_cell.angle_beta   90.00
_cell.angle_gamma   90.00
#
_symmetry.space_group_name_H-M   'P 1'
#
loop_
_entity.id
_entity.type
_entity.pdbx_description
1 polymer ?
#
loop_
_entity_poly.entity_id
_entity_poly.type
_entity_poly.pdbx_seq_one_letter_code
_entity_poly.pdbx_strand_id
1 'polypeptide(L)'
;MDLIDQVEAWMREVSPGLSIVINAILEIDLVNIQYFYGDSNRYRATNVGFGITYTLPIIISVLSCRPSSLILVENPEAYLYPRGKAKMGELLALAASCGIQVVIETHSAHILYGIRLAVHRRKINYEDVQLHYFQRQEIGTNKVLTEVGSPHNIDKYRRIDRWTDGFFDKMGKDIMELMYMQLLINENQFIGQAKDSYDADALMEVLLAKNQELEPIQGEKQILDYS
;
A
#
# COMPACT_ATOMS: atom_id res chain seq x y z
N MET A 1 -1.06 27.15 -15.44
CA MET A 1 -1.20 25.74 -15.85
C MET A 1 -2.68 25.44 -15.83
N ASP A 2 -3.23 24.94 -16.93
CA ASP A 2 -4.67 24.67 -17.04
C ASP A 2 -5.02 23.37 -16.29
N LEU A 3 -6.30 23.14 -15.98
CA LEU A 3 -6.77 21.91 -15.32
C LEU A 3 -6.44 20.68 -16.18
N ILE A 4 -6.57 20.79 -17.50
CA ILE A 4 -6.28 19.68 -18.42
C ILE A 4 -4.81 19.24 -18.33
N ASP A 5 -3.88 20.18 -18.22
CA ASP A 5 -2.45 19.90 -18.07
C ASP A 5 -2.16 19.15 -16.77
N GLN A 6 -2.83 19.56 -15.68
CA GLN A 6 -2.68 18.94 -14.37
C GLN A 6 -3.26 17.52 -14.35
N VAL A 7 -4.44 17.34 -14.95
CA VAL A 7 -5.08 16.03 -15.09
C VAL A 7 -4.20 15.10 -15.92
N GLU A 8 -3.69 15.55 -17.06
CA GLU A 8 -2.82 14.75 -17.91
C GLU A 8 -1.51 14.38 -17.20
N ALA A 9 -0.90 15.33 -16.46
CA ALA A 9 0.30 15.07 -15.67
C ALA A 9 0.07 13.98 -14.61
N TRP A 10 -1.03 14.05 -13.86
CA TRP A 10 -1.36 13.03 -12.86
C TRP A 10 -1.75 11.69 -13.47
N MET A 11 -2.45 11.70 -14.59
CA MET A 11 -2.77 10.49 -15.33
C MET A 11 -1.51 9.78 -15.86
N ARG A 12 -0.45 10.52 -16.22
CA ARG A 12 0.87 9.96 -16.54
C ARG A 12 1.60 9.35 -15.35
N GLU A 13 1.42 9.91 -14.15
CA GLU A 13 1.96 9.30 -12.94
C GLU A 13 1.32 7.94 -12.65
N VAL A 14 0.00 7.83 -12.86
CA VAL A 14 -0.77 6.60 -12.69
C VAL A 14 -0.49 5.59 -13.80
N SER A 15 -0.44 6.04 -15.06
CA SER A 15 -0.18 5.23 -16.25
C SER A 15 0.91 5.90 -17.12
N PRO A 16 2.18 5.50 -16.95
CA PRO A 16 3.30 6.12 -17.65
C PRO A 16 3.13 6.11 -19.17
N GLY A 17 3.40 7.25 -19.80
CA GLY A 17 3.31 7.44 -21.25
C GLY A 17 1.90 7.74 -21.78
N LEU A 18 0.87 7.74 -20.93
CA LEU A 18 -0.48 8.11 -21.33
C LEU A 18 -0.56 9.58 -21.74
N SER A 19 -1.34 9.87 -22.78
CA SER A 19 -1.74 11.23 -23.16
C SER A 19 -3.23 11.25 -23.46
N ILE A 20 -3.87 12.42 -23.27
CA ILE A 20 -5.32 12.56 -23.35
C ILE A 20 -5.68 13.53 -24.47
N VAL A 21 -6.67 13.16 -25.27
CA VAL A 21 -7.28 14.07 -26.25
C VAL A 21 -8.76 14.19 -25.91
N ILE A 22 -9.23 15.43 -25.76
CA ILE A 22 -10.62 15.75 -25.45
C ILE A 22 -11.20 16.49 -26.65
N ASN A 23 -12.24 15.93 -27.26
CA ASN A 23 -13.01 16.59 -28.30
C ASN A 23 -14.43 16.83 -27.79
N ALA A 24 -14.79 18.09 -27.54
CA ALA A 24 -16.14 18.48 -27.14
C ALA A 24 -16.96 18.88 -28.36
N ILE A 25 -18.16 18.34 -28.48
CA ILE A 25 -19.19 18.71 -29.45
C ILE A 25 -20.32 19.36 -28.65
N LEU A 26 -20.19 20.68 -28.45
CA LEU A 26 -21.01 21.45 -27.51
C LEU A 26 -22.47 21.56 -27.95
N GLU A 27 -22.75 21.43 -29.24
CA GLU A 27 -24.09 21.50 -29.81
C GLU A 27 -25.00 20.35 -29.36
N ILE A 28 -24.42 19.24 -28.91
CA ILE A 28 -25.13 18.04 -28.46
C ILE A 28 -24.67 17.56 -27.08
N ASP A 29 -24.01 18.42 -26.31
CA ASP A 29 -23.49 18.12 -24.97
C ASP A 29 -22.62 16.85 -24.90
N LEU A 30 -21.89 16.55 -25.99
CA LEU A 30 -21.09 15.33 -26.10
C LEU A 30 -19.60 15.61 -25.95
N VAL A 31 -18.95 14.91 -25.03
CA VAL A 31 -17.49 14.95 -24.87
C VAL A 31 -16.91 13.58 -25.25
N ASN A 32 -16.03 13.56 -26.24
CA ASN A 32 -15.28 12.38 -26.64
C ASN A 32 -13.88 12.42 -26.04
N ILE A 33 -13.59 11.46 -25.16
CA ILE A 33 -12.27 11.29 -24.54
C ILE A 33 -11.54 10.15 -25.25
N GLN A 34 -10.32 10.44 -25.69
CA GLN A 34 -9.42 9.48 -26.32
C GLN A 34 -8.08 9.46 -25.61
N TYR A 35 -7.44 8.29 -25.62
CA TYR A 35 -6.15 8.05 -25.00
C TYR A 35 -5.17 7.50 -26.03
N PHE A 36 -3.88 7.79 -25.84
CA PHE A 36 -2.81 7.21 -26.65
C PHE A 36 -1.50 7.18 -25.85
N TYR A 37 -0.54 6.39 -26.33
CA TYR A 37 0.78 6.18 -25.73
C TYR A 37 1.86 6.44 -26.76
N GLY A 38 2.64 7.51 -26.59
CA GLY A 38 3.66 7.91 -27.57
C GLY A 38 3.06 8.06 -28.97
N ASP A 39 3.53 7.27 -29.93
CA ASP A 39 3.07 7.28 -31.32
C ASP A 39 1.95 6.27 -31.61
N SER A 40 1.30 5.72 -30.57
CA SER A 40 0.21 4.75 -30.76
C SER A 40 -1.02 5.38 -31.44
N ASN A 41 -1.89 4.51 -31.96
CA ASN A 41 -3.24 4.94 -32.32
C ASN A 41 -3.97 5.55 -31.12
N ARG A 42 -4.96 6.41 -31.43
CA ARG A 42 -5.88 6.95 -30.43
C ARG A 42 -7.00 5.96 -30.17
N TYR A 43 -7.23 5.65 -28.91
CA TYR A 43 -8.26 4.72 -28.47
C TYR A 43 -9.34 5.47 -27.71
N ARG A 44 -10.61 5.16 -27.97
CA ARG A 44 -11.73 5.70 -27.17
C ARG A 44 -11.63 5.21 -25.74
N ALA A 45 -12.17 5.97 -24.78
CA ALA A 45 -12.19 5.58 -23.38
C ALA A 45 -12.85 4.21 -23.10
N THR A 46 -13.79 3.78 -23.97
CA THR A 46 -14.42 2.45 -23.93
C THR A 46 -13.51 1.31 -24.40
N ASN A 47 -12.41 1.64 -25.07
CA ASN A 47 -11.51 0.69 -25.73
C ASN A 47 -10.13 0.64 -25.06
N VAL A 48 -9.97 1.24 -23.88
CA VAL A 48 -8.76 1.16 -23.05
C VAL A 48 -9.04 0.41 -21.76
N GLY A 49 -7.98 0.02 -21.05
CA GLY A 49 -8.09 -0.66 -19.76
C GLY A 49 -8.93 0.12 -18.76
N PHE A 50 -9.89 -0.57 -18.13
CA PHE A 50 -10.90 0.00 -17.23
C PHE A 50 -10.34 0.95 -16.16
N GLY A 51 -9.14 0.67 -15.63
CA GLY A 51 -8.53 1.47 -14.56
C GLY A 51 -8.24 2.92 -14.96
N ILE A 52 -7.89 3.18 -16.23
CA ILE A 52 -7.57 4.54 -16.71
C ILE A 52 -8.84 5.39 -16.70
N THR A 53 -9.90 4.89 -17.33
CA THR A 53 -11.18 5.59 -17.42
C THR A 53 -11.84 5.75 -16.06
N TYR A 54 -11.71 4.77 -15.17
CA TYR A 54 -12.23 4.85 -13.80
C TYR A 54 -11.50 5.90 -12.94
N THR A 55 -10.19 6.03 -13.14
CA THR A 55 -9.36 6.94 -12.34
C THR A 55 -9.54 8.41 -12.73
N LEU A 56 -9.84 8.67 -14.01
CA LEU A 56 -9.99 10.03 -14.53
C LEU A 56 -10.96 10.91 -13.72
N PRO A 57 -12.22 10.51 -13.44
CA PRO A 57 -13.14 11.34 -12.66
C PRO A 57 -12.68 11.59 -11.22
N ILE A 58 -11.95 10.66 -10.60
CA ILE A 58 -11.36 10.85 -9.26
C ILE A 58 -10.31 11.97 -9.31
N ILE A 59 -9.39 11.90 -10.28
CA ILE A 59 -8.34 12.91 -10.46
C ILE A 59 -8.94 14.28 -10.77
N ILE A 60 -9.93 14.35 -11.68
CA ILE A 60 -10.62 15.60 -12.01
C ILE A 60 -11.28 16.19 -10.76
N SER A 61 -11.98 15.37 -9.97
CA SER A 61 -12.66 15.81 -8.75
C SER A 61 -11.66 16.40 -7.76
N VAL A 62 -10.56 15.70 -7.49
CA VAL A 62 -9.50 16.15 -6.58
C VAL A 62 -8.88 17.47 -7.03
N LEU A 63 -8.54 17.60 -8.31
CA LEU A 63 -7.86 18.79 -8.85
C LEU A 63 -8.80 19.99 -9.03
N SER A 64 -10.12 19.75 -9.11
CA SER A 64 -11.13 20.81 -9.25
C SER A 64 -11.69 21.29 -7.92
N CYS A 65 -11.46 20.55 -6.83
CA CYS A 65 -11.97 20.88 -5.51
C CYS A 65 -11.29 22.13 -4.92
N ARG A 66 -12.07 22.89 -4.16
CA ARG A 66 -11.58 24.01 -3.35
C ARG A 66 -11.20 23.51 -1.95
N PRO A 67 -10.33 24.22 -1.20
CA PRO A 67 -10.12 23.95 0.22
C PRO A 67 -11.46 23.90 0.97
N SER A 68 -11.53 23.09 2.03
CA SER A 68 -12.75 22.79 2.81
C SER A 68 -13.81 21.95 2.08
N SER A 69 -13.49 21.39 0.90
CA SER A 69 -14.33 20.36 0.27
C SER A 69 -14.17 19.00 0.96
N LEU A 70 -15.19 18.15 0.90
CA LEU A 70 -15.13 16.74 1.29
C LEU A 70 -15.15 15.86 0.03
N ILE A 71 -14.19 14.94 -0.06
CA ILE A 71 -14.14 13.90 -1.08
C ILE A 71 -14.22 12.54 -0.39
N LEU A 72 -15.21 11.74 -0.81
CA LEU A 72 -15.40 10.35 -0.41
C LEU A 72 -15.06 9.49 -1.63
N VAL A 73 -14.09 8.58 -1.49
CA VAL A 73 -13.69 7.68 -2.58
C VAL A 73 -13.68 6.24 -2.12
N GLU A 74 -14.49 5.42 -2.75
CA GLU A 74 -14.51 3.97 -2.58
C GLU A 74 -13.64 3.31 -3.64
N ASN A 75 -12.81 2.36 -3.20
CA ASN A 75 -11.88 1.57 -4.03
C ASN A 75 -11.17 2.37 -5.15
N PRO A 76 -10.46 3.48 -4.84
CA PRO A 76 -9.73 4.28 -5.84
C PRO A 76 -8.66 3.48 -6.60
N GLU A 77 -8.29 2.30 -6.12
CA GLU A 77 -7.34 1.37 -6.73
C GLU A 77 -7.90 0.49 -7.87
N ALA A 78 -9.21 0.54 -8.13
CA ALA A 78 -9.87 -0.44 -8.99
C ALA A 78 -9.21 -0.54 -10.37
N TYR A 79 -8.88 -1.77 -10.78
CA TYR A 79 -8.26 -2.09 -12.08
C TYR A 79 -6.93 -1.39 -12.39
N LEU A 80 -6.28 -0.76 -11.40
CA LEU A 80 -4.95 -0.17 -11.55
C LEU A 80 -3.83 -1.18 -11.27
N TYR A 81 -2.68 -0.98 -11.91
CA TYR A 81 -1.44 -1.65 -11.53
C TYR A 81 -0.92 -1.12 -10.18
N PRO A 82 -0.14 -1.91 -9.42
CA PRO A 82 0.39 -1.52 -8.10
C PRO A 82 1.00 -0.11 -8.02
N ARG A 83 1.78 0.28 -9.04
CA ARG A 83 2.36 1.62 -9.13
C ARG A 83 1.28 2.71 -9.19
N GLY A 84 0.27 2.52 -10.05
CA GLY A 84 -0.85 3.44 -10.19
C GLY A 84 -1.66 3.57 -8.90
N LYS A 85 -1.89 2.45 -8.21
CA LYS A 85 -2.54 2.44 -6.88
C LYS A 85 -1.75 3.29 -5.86
N ALA A 86 -0.43 3.12 -5.80
CA ALA A 86 0.39 3.93 -4.90
C ALA A 86 0.39 5.43 -5.26
N LYS A 87 0.36 5.76 -6.56
CA LYS A 87 0.25 7.15 -7.02
C LYS A 87 -1.09 7.77 -6.71
N MET A 88 -2.16 6.99 -6.75
CA MET A 88 -3.48 7.44 -6.31
C MET A 88 -3.50 7.77 -4.81
N GLY A 89 -2.89 6.92 -3.97
CA GLY A 89 -2.72 7.22 -2.55
C GLY A 89 -1.88 8.49 -2.29
N GLU A 90 -0.81 8.69 -3.08
CA GLU A 90 0.00 9.93 -3.00
C GLU A 90 -0.83 11.17 -3.38
N LEU A 91 -1.61 11.13 -4.48
CA LEU A 91 -2.47 12.23 -4.90
C LEU A 91 -3.49 12.61 -3.82
N LEU A 92 -4.23 11.63 -3.29
CA LEU A 92 -5.27 11.87 -2.31
C LEU A 92 -4.70 12.45 -1.00
N ALA A 93 -3.50 12.02 -0.59
CA ALA A 93 -2.79 12.61 0.53
C ALA A 93 -2.37 14.08 0.27
N LEU A 94 -1.99 14.42 -0.96
CA LEU A 94 -1.66 15.81 -1.33
C LEU A 94 -2.89 16.70 -1.39
N ALA A 95 -4.02 16.16 -1.86
CA ALA A 95 -5.30 16.86 -1.80
C ALA A 95 -5.62 17.23 -0.34
N ALA A 96 -5.41 16.28 0.58
CA ALA A 96 -5.65 16.50 1.99
C ALA A 96 -4.75 17.60 2.59
N SER A 97 -3.47 17.66 2.21
CA SER A 97 -2.58 18.74 2.68
C SER A 97 -2.92 20.12 2.12
N CYS A 98 -3.71 20.19 1.04
CA CYS A 98 -4.28 21.43 0.51
C CYS A 98 -5.58 21.86 1.22
N GLY A 99 -5.96 21.21 2.32
CA GLY A 99 -7.14 21.55 3.12
C GLY A 99 -8.44 20.91 2.62
N ILE A 100 -8.36 19.88 1.78
CA ILE A 100 -9.52 19.06 1.37
C ILE A 100 -9.68 17.93 2.39
N GLN A 101 -10.88 17.65 2.87
CA GLN A 101 -11.11 16.44 3.67
C GLN A 101 -11.26 15.25 2.73
N VAL A 102 -10.44 14.22 2.89
CA VAL A 102 -10.47 13.03 2.04
C VAL A 102 -10.72 11.79 2.89
N VAL A 103 -11.78 11.06 2.56
CA VAL A 103 -12.13 9.77 3.17
C VAL A 103 -12.02 8.71 2.10
N ILE A 104 -11.22 7.68 2.38
CA ILE A 104 -10.87 6.63 1.42
C ILE A 104 -11.27 5.30 2.01
N GLU A 105 -12.08 4.54 1.28
CA GLU A 105 -12.30 3.13 1.53
C GLU A 105 -11.45 2.31 0.54
N THR A 106 -10.56 1.48 1.07
CA THR A 106 -9.58 0.74 0.25
C THR A 106 -9.24 -0.59 0.87
N HIS A 107 -9.04 -1.59 0.00
CA HIS A 107 -8.47 -2.88 0.36
C HIS A 107 -7.02 -3.00 -0.11
N SER A 108 -6.46 -1.91 -0.67
CA SER A 108 -5.13 -1.92 -1.25
C SER A 108 -4.06 -1.42 -0.30
N ALA A 109 -3.12 -2.30 0.04
CA ALA A 109 -1.89 -1.92 0.73
C ALA A 109 -1.12 -0.83 -0.05
N HIS A 110 -1.20 -0.83 -1.39
CA HIS A 110 -0.51 0.15 -2.23
C HIS A 110 -1.04 1.58 -2.05
N ILE A 111 -2.36 1.77 -1.86
CA ILE A 111 -2.93 3.08 -1.54
C ILE A 111 -2.31 3.59 -0.24
N LEU A 112 -2.32 2.75 0.80
CA LEU A 112 -1.72 3.08 2.08
C LEU A 112 -0.22 3.37 1.97
N TYR A 113 0.54 2.63 1.14
CA TYR A 113 1.95 2.93 0.89
C TYR A 113 2.14 4.30 0.23
N GLY A 114 1.27 4.69 -0.70
CA GLY A 114 1.27 6.02 -1.31
C GLY A 114 1.10 7.13 -0.27
N ILE A 115 0.12 6.98 0.62
CA ILE A 115 -0.15 7.93 1.71
C ILE A 115 1.04 7.99 2.67
N ARG A 116 1.55 6.83 3.11
CA ARG A 116 2.72 6.74 4.01
C ARG A 116 3.96 7.37 3.39
N LEU A 117 4.13 7.25 2.07
CA LEU A 117 5.25 7.88 1.36
C LEU A 117 5.08 9.41 1.30
N ALA A 118 3.86 9.92 1.14
CA ALA A 118 3.58 11.36 1.22
C ALA A 118 3.90 11.93 2.61
N VAL A 119 3.49 11.25 3.68
CA VAL A 119 3.88 11.56 5.07
C VAL A 119 5.41 11.51 5.23
N HIS A 120 6.05 10.44 4.73
CA HIS A 120 7.49 10.26 4.82
C HIS A 120 8.26 11.42 4.15
N ARG A 121 7.75 11.89 3.01
CA ARG A 121 8.29 13.00 2.23
C ARG A 121 7.86 14.38 2.76
N ARG A 122 7.17 14.45 3.91
CA ARG A 122 6.68 15.68 4.55
C ARG A 122 5.75 16.49 3.63
N LYS A 123 4.97 15.82 2.79
CA LYS A 123 3.98 16.48 1.94
C LYS A 123 2.60 16.62 2.61
N ILE A 124 2.38 15.89 3.70
CA ILE A 124 1.24 15.97 4.62
C ILE A 124 1.76 15.64 6.02
N ASN A 125 1.20 16.24 7.07
CA ASN A 125 1.58 15.88 8.44
C ASN A 125 0.98 14.51 8.81
N TYR A 126 1.69 13.76 9.64
CA TYR A 126 1.19 12.46 10.09
C TYR A 126 -0.06 12.60 10.97
N GLU A 127 -0.22 13.74 11.65
CA GLU A 127 -1.40 14.06 12.49
C GLU A 127 -2.67 14.29 11.67
N ASP A 128 -2.52 14.63 10.39
CA ASP A 128 -3.63 14.85 9.45
C ASP A 128 -4.08 13.53 8.78
N VAL A 129 -3.49 12.39 9.15
CA VAL A 129 -3.78 11.08 8.55
C VAL A 129 -4.26 10.12 9.62
N GLN A 130 -5.51 9.69 9.49
CA GLN A 130 -6.11 8.67 10.35
C GLN A 130 -6.43 7.40 9.56
N LEU A 131 -6.33 6.27 10.25
CA LEU A 131 -6.52 4.96 9.65
C LEU A 131 -7.49 4.14 10.50
N HIS A 132 -8.47 3.56 9.83
CA HIS A 132 -9.50 2.75 10.46
C HIS A 132 -9.55 1.39 9.77
N TYR A 133 -9.50 0.33 10.57
CA TYR A 133 -9.65 -1.05 10.12
C TYR A 133 -10.93 -1.63 10.68
N PHE A 134 -11.63 -2.39 9.85
CA PHE A 134 -12.84 -3.08 10.22
C PHE A 134 -12.56 -4.57 10.25
N GLN A 135 -12.70 -5.21 11.40
CA GLN A 135 -12.54 -6.65 11.55
C GLN A 135 -13.84 -7.29 12.03
N ARG A 136 -14.26 -8.34 11.34
CA ARG A 136 -15.42 -9.14 11.73
C ARG A 136 -14.95 -10.22 12.72
N GLN A 137 -15.48 -10.20 13.93
CA GLN A 137 -15.29 -11.27 14.92
C GLN A 137 -16.59 -12.06 15.08
N GLU A 138 -16.50 -13.38 14.97
CA GLU A 138 -17.60 -14.28 15.32
C GLU A 138 -17.54 -14.58 16.82
N ILE A 139 -18.60 -14.25 17.54
CA ILE A 139 -18.74 -14.55 18.96
C ILE A 139 -19.85 -15.59 19.13
N GLY A 140 -19.45 -16.84 19.37
CA GLY A 140 -20.36 -17.98 19.47
C GLY A 140 -20.98 -18.36 18.11
N THR A 141 -22.08 -19.10 18.13
CA THR A 141 -22.66 -19.74 16.93
C THR A 141 -23.51 -18.82 16.04
N ASN A 142 -23.81 -17.58 16.44
CA ASN A 142 -24.71 -16.73 15.65
C ASN A 142 -24.59 -15.21 15.90
N LYS A 143 -23.49 -14.71 16.47
CA LYS A 143 -23.27 -13.27 16.64
C LYS A 143 -22.00 -12.84 15.93
N VAL A 144 -22.12 -11.74 15.23
CA VAL A 144 -21.06 -11.10 14.47
C VAL A 144 -20.88 -9.71 15.05
N LEU A 145 -19.71 -9.42 15.60
CA LEU A 145 -19.32 -8.07 15.97
C LEU A 145 -18.35 -7.52 14.93
N THR A 146 -18.50 -6.24 14.60
CA THR A 146 -17.50 -5.51 13.82
C THR A 146 -16.68 -4.68 14.80
N GLU A 147 -15.43 -5.05 14.98
CA GLU A 147 -14.47 -4.27 15.76
C GLU A 147 -13.82 -3.24 14.83
N VAL A 148 -13.69 -2.00 15.31
CA VAL A 148 -12.99 -0.92 14.58
C VAL A 148 -11.65 -0.66 15.26
N GLY A 149 -10.58 -1.10 14.63
CA GLY A 149 -9.22 -0.77 15.03
C GLY A 149 -8.83 0.60 14.50
N SER A 150 -8.51 1.54 15.38
CA SER A 150 -8.01 2.87 14.99
C SER A 150 -6.64 3.09 15.63
N PRO A 151 -5.53 2.68 14.98
CA PRO A 151 -4.19 2.92 15.51
C PRO A 151 -4.02 4.43 15.66
N HIS A 152 -3.81 4.90 16.88
CA HIS A 152 -3.78 6.34 17.19
C HIS A 152 -2.50 7.02 16.72
N ASN A 153 -1.45 6.26 16.44
CA ASN A 153 -0.14 6.81 16.10
C ASN A 153 0.41 6.13 14.85
N ILE A 154 0.56 6.93 13.79
CA ILE A 154 1.72 6.82 12.93
C ILE A 154 2.83 7.50 13.74
N ASP A 155 3.63 6.75 14.50
CA ASP A 155 4.71 7.31 15.33
C ASP A 155 5.69 8.16 14.46
N LYS A 156 6.53 9.00 15.06
CA LYS A 156 7.58 9.80 14.40
C LYS A 156 8.50 8.97 13.48
N TYR A 157 8.59 7.65 13.70
CA TYR A 157 9.28 6.69 12.84
C TYR A 157 8.42 6.09 11.72
N ARG A 158 7.20 6.60 11.53
CA ARG A 158 6.26 6.30 10.43
C ARG A 158 5.78 4.84 10.40
N ARG A 159 5.74 4.23 11.59
CA ARG A 159 5.23 2.88 11.83
C ARG A 159 3.81 2.98 12.36
N ILE A 160 2.97 2.04 11.95
CA ILE A 160 1.63 1.88 12.52
C ILE A 160 1.83 1.02 13.76
N ASP A 161 1.55 1.59 14.93
CA ASP A 161 1.91 1.00 16.24
C ASP A 161 1.28 -0.38 16.49
N ARG A 162 0.09 -0.64 15.93
CA ARG A 162 -0.56 -1.94 15.97
C ARG A 162 -1.24 -2.23 14.64
N TRP A 163 -0.78 -3.27 13.97
CA TRP A 163 -1.51 -3.93 12.90
C TRP A 163 -2.46 -4.95 13.51
N THR A 164 -3.69 -5.03 13.01
CA THR A 164 -4.51 -6.23 13.20
C THR A 164 -3.85 -7.37 12.43
N ASP A 165 -3.66 -8.52 13.08
CA ASP A 165 -3.00 -9.68 12.48
C ASP A 165 -3.66 -10.09 11.16
N GLY A 166 -2.87 -10.22 10.09
CA GLY A 166 -3.31 -10.74 8.80
C GLY A 166 -3.82 -9.71 7.78
N PHE A 167 -3.77 -8.41 8.07
CA PHE A 167 -4.28 -7.37 7.15
C PHE A 167 -3.25 -6.94 6.09
N PHE A 168 -2.28 -6.10 6.45
CA PHE A 168 -1.18 -5.69 5.56
C PHE A 168 0.21 -6.15 6.04
N ASP A 169 0.29 -6.81 7.18
CA ASP A 169 1.51 -7.42 7.73
C ASP A 169 1.83 -8.78 7.09
N LYS A 170 0.81 -9.45 6.52
CA LYS A 170 0.95 -10.76 5.88
C LYS A 170 2.04 -10.80 4.82
N MET A 171 2.08 -9.84 3.90
CA MET A 171 3.14 -9.79 2.87
C MET A 171 4.54 -9.68 3.48
N GLY A 172 4.68 -8.93 4.58
CA GLY A 172 5.95 -8.83 5.31
C GLY A 172 6.34 -10.16 5.96
N LYS A 173 5.36 -10.85 6.57
CA LYS A 173 5.55 -12.19 7.16
C LYS A 173 5.94 -13.22 6.09
N ASP A 174 5.22 -13.25 4.97
CA ASP A 174 5.49 -14.17 3.86
C ASP A 174 6.90 -13.92 3.27
N ILE A 175 7.31 -12.66 3.11
CA ILE A 175 8.68 -12.33 2.64
C ILE A 175 9.74 -12.74 3.66
N MET A 176 9.52 -12.48 4.95
CA MET A 176 10.43 -12.90 6.01
C MET A 176 10.56 -14.41 6.07
N GLU A 177 9.46 -15.14 5.89
CA GLU A 177 9.44 -16.60 5.82
C GLU A 177 10.23 -17.11 4.61
N LEU A 178 9.99 -16.55 3.41
CA LEU A 178 10.78 -16.89 2.22
C LEU A 178 12.27 -16.59 2.40
N MET A 179 12.62 -15.45 3.02
CA MET A 179 14.00 -15.08 3.30
C MET A 179 14.65 -16.04 4.31
N TYR A 180 13.92 -16.43 5.35
CA TYR A 180 14.37 -17.41 6.34
C TYR A 180 14.57 -18.79 5.70
N MET A 181 13.64 -19.23 4.85
CA MET A 181 13.78 -20.47 4.08
C MET A 181 15.01 -20.43 3.16
N GLN A 182 15.28 -19.31 2.49
CA GLN A 182 16.46 -19.16 1.64
C GLN A 182 17.78 -19.21 2.45
N LEU A 183 17.80 -18.64 3.66
CA LEU A 183 18.96 -18.71 4.56
C LEU A 183 19.22 -20.16 5.01
N LEU A 184 18.18 -20.90 5.40
CA LEU A 184 18.30 -22.31 5.78
C LEU A 184 18.74 -23.21 4.63
N ILE A 185 18.31 -22.93 3.39
CA ILE A 185 18.78 -23.63 2.19
C ILE A 185 20.27 -23.36 1.96
N ASN A 186 20.71 -22.12 2.12
CA ASN A 186 22.11 -21.74 1.95
C ASN A 186 23.01 -22.34 3.04
N GLU A 187 22.56 -22.40 4.29
CA GLU A 187 23.27 -23.11 5.38
C GLU A 187 23.36 -24.61 5.10
N ASN A 188 22.28 -25.24 4.62
CA ASN A 188 22.28 -26.65 4.24
C ASN A 188 23.14 -26.95 3.00
N GLN A 189 23.26 -26.02 2.05
CA GLN A 189 24.21 -26.12 0.94
C GLN A 189 25.66 -25.98 1.42
N PHE A 190 25.93 -25.12 2.40
CA PHE A 190 27.24 -24.98 3.04
C PHE A 190 27.63 -26.26 3.79
N ILE A 191 26.69 -26.89 4.51
CA ILE A 191 26.89 -28.20 5.17
C ILE A 191 27.06 -29.31 4.13
N GLY A 192 26.33 -29.25 3.00
CA GLY A 192 26.46 -30.17 1.89
C GLY A 192 27.84 -30.12 1.22
N GLN A 193 28.43 -28.93 1.07
CA GLN A 193 29.78 -28.75 0.51
C GLN A 193 30.90 -29.00 1.54
N ALA A 194 30.65 -28.77 2.83
CA ALA A 194 31.61 -29.07 3.90
C ALA A 194 31.76 -30.58 4.18
N LYS A 195 30.72 -31.38 3.89
CA LYS A 195 30.76 -32.85 3.99
C LYS A 195 31.76 -33.51 3.03
N ASP A 196 32.15 -32.84 1.96
CA ASP A 196 33.07 -33.40 0.96
C ASP A 196 34.55 -33.19 1.31
N SER A 197 34.90 -32.52 2.43
CA SER A 197 36.32 -32.24 2.71
C SER A 197 36.83 -32.42 4.15
N TYR A 198 36.02 -32.55 5.20
CA TYR A 198 36.60 -32.73 6.55
C TYR A 198 35.78 -33.65 7.48
N ASP A 199 36.55 -34.31 8.36
CA ASP A 199 36.21 -35.32 9.35
C ASP A 199 34.90 -35.04 10.12
N ALA A 200 34.00 -36.02 10.10
CA ALA A 200 32.63 -35.89 10.63
C ALA A 200 32.59 -35.61 12.14
N ASP A 201 33.66 -35.98 12.87
CA ASP A 201 33.75 -35.80 14.31
C ASP A 201 34.01 -34.34 14.71
N ALA A 202 34.76 -33.57 13.90
CA ALA A 202 35.02 -32.15 14.16
C ALA A 202 33.77 -31.27 13.93
N LEU A 203 32.89 -31.68 13.00
CA LEU A 203 31.62 -30.99 12.72
C LEU A 203 30.58 -31.22 13.82
N MET A 204 30.57 -32.39 14.46
CA MET A 204 29.66 -32.67 15.58
C MET A 204 30.05 -31.91 16.85
N GLU A 205 31.34 -31.69 17.13
CA GLU A 205 31.76 -30.85 18.25
C GLU A 205 31.32 -29.38 18.08
N VAL A 206 31.41 -28.82 16.87
CA VAL A 206 30.98 -27.43 16.60
C VAL A 206 29.46 -27.27 16.70
N LEU A 207 28.69 -28.27 16.23
CA LEU A 207 27.23 -28.26 16.34
C LEU A 207 26.74 -28.46 17.79
N LEU A 208 27.43 -29.29 18.58
CA LEU A 208 27.11 -29.49 20.00
C LEU A 208 27.50 -28.26 20.84
N ALA A 209 28.60 -27.58 20.52
CA ALA A 209 29.00 -26.35 21.19
C ALA A 209 28.02 -25.18 20.96
N LYS A 210 27.45 -25.05 19.75
CA LYS A 210 26.49 -23.97 19.44
C LYS A 210 25.07 -24.21 19.99
N ASN A 211 24.65 -25.46 20.16
CA ASN A 211 23.35 -25.77 20.76
C ASN A 211 23.30 -25.54 22.28
N GLN A 212 24.45 -25.36 22.95
CA GLN A 212 24.51 -25.01 24.38
C GLN A 212 24.41 -23.50 24.65
N GLU A 213 24.53 -22.63 23.64
CA GLU A 213 24.42 -21.17 23.80
C GLU A 213 23.00 -20.62 23.57
N LEU A 214 22.04 -21.46 23.18
CA LEU A 214 20.64 -21.06 23.02
C LEU A 214 19.84 -21.44 24.28
N GLU A 215 19.94 -20.63 25.33
CA GLU A 215 18.89 -20.63 26.35
C GLU A 215 17.56 -20.17 25.73
N PRO A 216 16.43 -20.80 26.08
CA PRO A 216 15.13 -20.36 25.59
C PRO A 216 14.82 -18.97 26.16
N ILE A 217 14.53 -18.01 25.27
CA ILE A 217 13.94 -16.73 25.65
C ILE A 217 12.57 -17.04 26.28
N GLN A 218 12.53 -17.18 27.59
CA GLN A 218 11.29 -17.17 28.37
C GLN A 218 10.68 -15.77 28.27
N GLY A 219 9.44 -15.70 27.78
CA GLY A 219 8.70 -14.46 27.65
C GLY A 219 7.19 -14.67 27.66
N GLU A 220 6.66 -15.31 28.68
CA GLU A 220 5.26 -15.14 29.08
C GLU A 220 5.15 -14.51 30.47
N LYS A 221 4.34 -13.44 30.55
CA LYS A 221 3.63 -12.88 31.73
C LYS A 221 4.44 -12.25 32.88
N GLN A 222 4.35 -10.91 32.97
CA GLN A 222 4.04 -10.13 34.18
C GLN A 222 3.78 -8.68 33.73
N ILE A 223 2.53 -8.18 33.69
CA ILE A 223 1.88 -7.38 34.75
C ILE A 223 2.91 -6.67 35.64
N LEU A 224 3.04 -5.34 35.46
CA LEU A 224 3.38 -4.42 36.54
C LEU A 224 2.69 -3.07 36.32
N ASP A 225 1.95 -2.69 37.36
CA ASP A 225 1.43 -1.36 37.65
C ASP A 225 2.49 -0.26 37.49
N TYR A 226 2.04 0.93 37.08
CA TYR A 226 2.65 2.16 37.54
C TYR A 226 1.55 3.14 37.96
N SER A 227 1.50 3.34 39.28
CA SER A 227 1.13 4.59 39.96
C SER A 227 1.89 5.79 39.41
#